data_AF-A0A9E6EPU7-F1
#
_entry.id   AF-A0A9E6EPU7-F1
#
_cell.length_a   1.000
_cell.length_b   1.000
_cell.length_c   1.000
_cell.angle_alpha   90.00
_cell.angle_beta   90.00
_cell.angle_gamma   90.00
#
_symmetry.space_group_name_H-M   'P 1'
#
loop_
_entity.id
_entity.type
_entity.pdbx_description
1 polymer ?
#
loop_
_entity_poly.entity_id
_entity_poly.type
_entity_poly.pdbx_seq_one_letter_code
_entity_poly.pdbx_strand_id
1 'polypeptide(L)'
;MVLIGVLAFALLGLPQEPFQPLDFSRTAPVTGTSPAREDWVRVTNQRLEMSRSTLRVAQEGLTAIVLAPGVDKPRHAKPILLGKGEHQLLFRSIVGLGFNRILVRNPDTGKEWGARLEKGKPLLD
;
A
#
# COMPACT_ATOMS: atom_id res chain seq x y z
N MET A 1 -38.58 20.22 8.11
CA MET A 1 -38.23 18.93 7.46
C MET A 1 -36.98 18.40 8.14
N VAL A 2 -37.20 17.75 9.29
CA VAL A 2 -37.15 16.29 9.55
C VAL A 2 -35.73 15.80 9.72
N LEU A 3 -35.37 15.73 11.01
CA LEU A 3 -34.27 15.03 11.63
C LEU A 3 -34.76 13.60 11.94
N ILE A 4 -34.15 12.56 11.38
CA ILE A 4 -34.31 11.16 11.79
C ILE A 4 -32.91 10.55 11.59
N GLY A 5 -32.19 10.08 12.60
CA GLY A 5 -32.66 9.24 13.69
C GLY A 5 -32.14 7.83 13.40
N VAL A 6 -31.09 7.47 14.13
CA VAL A 6 -30.37 6.18 14.07
C VAL A 6 -31.31 5.02 14.47
N LEU A 7 -30.93 3.82 14.02
CA LEU A 7 -31.22 2.48 14.57
C LEU A 7 -32.44 1.72 13.99
N ALA A 8 -32.21 0.58 13.35
CA ALA A 8 -32.46 -0.73 13.96
C ALA A 8 -32.13 -1.88 12.99
N PHE A 9 -31.61 -2.94 13.59
CA PHE A 9 -31.07 -4.15 12.98
C PHE A 9 -32.16 -5.23 12.81
N ALA A 10 -31.90 -6.13 11.87
CA ALA A 10 -32.37 -7.53 11.81
C ALA A 10 -33.83 -7.84 11.39
N LEU A 11 -33.98 -8.60 10.30
CA LEU A 11 -34.35 -10.03 10.34
C LEU A 11 -34.76 -10.52 8.93
N LEU A 12 -33.86 -11.26 8.26
CA LEU A 12 -34.21 -12.25 7.23
C LEU A 12 -33.02 -13.21 7.02
N GLY A 13 -32.89 -14.17 7.93
CA GLY A 13 -32.72 -15.60 7.59
C GLY A 13 -31.58 -16.08 6.69
N LEU A 14 -30.44 -15.40 6.60
CA LEU A 14 -29.22 -16.00 6.05
C LEU A 14 -28.41 -16.67 7.17
N PRO A 15 -27.81 -17.86 6.93
CA PRO A 15 -26.93 -18.49 7.89
C PRO A 15 -25.81 -17.51 8.25
N GLN A 16 -25.80 -17.11 9.51
CA GLN A 16 -24.72 -16.34 10.09
C GLN A 16 -23.51 -17.28 10.15
N GLU A 17 -22.61 -17.17 9.18
CA GLU A 17 -21.22 -17.48 9.48
C GLU A 17 -20.88 -16.58 10.68
N PRO A 18 -20.51 -17.15 11.84
CA PRO A 18 -20.08 -16.33 12.95
C PRO A 18 -18.91 -15.49 12.41
N PHE A 19 -19.02 -14.18 12.54
CA PHE A 19 -17.84 -13.33 12.49
C PHE A 19 -16.92 -13.89 13.57
N GLN A 20 -15.97 -14.73 13.16
CA GLN A 20 -14.91 -15.12 14.05
C GLN A 20 -14.21 -13.82 14.37
N PRO A 21 -14.13 -13.39 15.64
CA PRO A 21 -13.11 -12.43 15.99
C PRO A 21 -11.81 -13.05 15.50
N LEU A 22 -11.15 -12.41 14.53
CA LEU A 22 -9.79 -12.78 14.16
C LEU A 22 -9.03 -12.81 15.49
N ASP A 23 -8.68 -14.02 15.94
CA ASP A 23 -7.93 -14.21 17.15
C ASP A 23 -6.52 -13.68 16.89
N PHE A 24 -6.32 -12.41 17.23
CA PHE A 24 -5.01 -11.75 17.20
C PHE A 24 -4.07 -12.31 18.26
N SER A 25 -4.48 -13.30 19.08
CA SER A 25 -3.62 -13.90 20.11
C SER A 25 -2.49 -14.76 19.54
N ARG A 26 -2.40 -14.97 18.22
CA ARG A 26 -1.32 -15.75 17.57
C ARG A 26 -0.68 -15.19 16.31
N THR A 27 -0.90 -13.92 15.99
CA THR A 27 0.11 -13.19 15.22
C THR A 27 0.51 -12.02 16.07
N ALA A 28 1.68 -12.12 16.70
CA ALA A 28 2.30 -10.96 17.31
C ALA A 28 2.20 -9.82 16.28
N PRO A 29 1.70 -8.63 16.63
CA PRO A 29 1.88 -7.49 15.77
C PRO A 29 3.37 -7.43 15.45
N VAL A 30 3.72 -7.43 14.16
CA VAL A 30 5.06 -6.98 13.80
C VAL A 30 5.07 -5.52 14.24
N THR A 31 5.57 -5.29 15.44
CA THR A 31 5.59 -4.02 16.15
C THR A 31 6.31 -3.01 15.26
N GLY A 32 5.54 -2.21 14.50
CA GLY A 32 6.14 -1.24 13.57
C GLY A 32 5.25 -0.65 12.47
N THR A 33 4.04 -1.15 12.21
CA THR A 33 3.15 -0.53 11.20
C THR A 33 2.33 0.62 11.80
N SER A 34 2.28 1.76 11.11
CA SER A 34 1.48 2.92 11.49
C SER A 34 0.10 2.80 10.83
N PRO A 35 -1.02 3.03 11.55
CA PRO A 35 -2.36 3.05 10.95
C PRO A 35 -2.45 3.99 9.73
N ALA A 36 -1.73 5.11 9.76
CA ALA A 36 -1.65 6.04 8.64
C ALA A 36 -1.05 5.43 7.37
N ARG A 37 -0.10 4.50 7.49
CA ARG A 37 0.51 3.79 6.36
C ARG A 37 -0.42 2.72 5.80
N GLU A 38 -1.14 2.02 6.66
CA GLU A 38 -2.16 1.05 6.25
C GLU A 38 -3.29 1.71 5.46
N ASP A 39 -3.80 2.82 5.97
CA ASP A 39 -4.81 3.63 5.29
C ASP A 39 -4.27 4.20 3.97
N TRP A 40 -3.01 4.66 3.96
CA TRP A 40 -2.38 5.13 2.73
C TRP A 40 -2.26 4.03 1.66
N VAL A 41 -1.88 2.81 2.03
CA VAL A 41 -1.82 1.67 1.09
C VAL A 41 -3.20 1.44 0.48
N ARG A 42 -4.25 1.42 1.31
CA ARG A 42 -5.63 1.21 0.87
C ARG A 42 -6.10 2.30 -0.09
N VAL A 43 -5.96 3.57 0.31
CA VAL A 43 -6.37 4.73 -0.50
C VAL A 43 -5.56 4.83 -1.79
N THR A 44 -4.26 4.53 -1.74
CA THR A 44 -3.40 4.56 -2.92
C THR A 44 -3.82 3.49 -3.92
N ASN A 45 -4.07 2.26 -3.47
CA ASN A 45 -4.57 1.20 -4.36
C ASN A 45 -5.93 1.55 -4.96
N GLN A 46 -6.85 2.13 -4.18
CA GLN A 46 -8.13 2.62 -4.70
C GLN A 46 -7.94 3.70 -5.79
N ARG A 47 -7.01 4.64 -5.60
CA ARG A 47 -6.71 5.68 -6.60
C ARG A 47 -6.06 5.10 -7.86
N LEU A 48 -5.15 4.14 -7.71
CA LEU A 48 -4.51 3.44 -8.83
C LEU A 48 -5.55 2.68 -9.64
N GLU A 49 -6.49 2.00 -8.98
CA GLU A 49 -7.62 1.33 -9.62
C GLU A 49 -8.52 2.31 -10.39
N MET A 50 -8.93 3.42 -9.77
CA MET A 50 -9.72 4.46 -10.45
C MET A 50 -8.97 5.05 -11.67
N SER A 51 -7.64 5.13 -11.59
CA SER A 51 -6.78 5.61 -12.68
C SER A 51 -6.44 4.53 -13.72
N ARG A 52 -6.99 3.32 -13.58
CA ARG A 52 -6.68 2.14 -14.41
C ARG A 52 -5.19 1.80 -14.46
N SER A 53 -4.44 2.15 -13.41
CA SER A 53 -3.03 1.82 -13.29
C SER A 53 -2.86 0.34 -12.97
N THR A 54 -1.87 -0.28 -13.62
CA THR A 54 -1.44 -1.65 -13.35
C THR A 54 -0.58 -1.76 -12.09
N LEU A 55 -0.18 -0.63 -11.49
CA LEU A 55 0.58 -0.62 -10.27
C LEU A 55 -0.29 -1.02 -9.06
N ARG A 56 0.34 -1.66 -8.09
CA ARG A 56 -0.21 -1.86 -6.74
C ARG A 56 0.85 -1.52 -5.71
N VAL A 57 0.42 -1.21 -4.50
CA VAL A 57 1.31 -0.89 -3.38
C VAL A 57 1.00 -1.82 -2.21
N ALA A 58 2.06 -2.28 -1.56
CA ALA A 58 2.05 -3.00 -0.30
C ALA A 58 3.05 -2.34 0.66
N GLN A 59 3.02 -2.76 1.92
CA GLN A 59 4.00 -2.33 2.92
C GLN A 59 4.61 -3.54 3.63
N GLU A 60 5.86 -3.41 4.04
CA GLU A 60 6.56 -4.34 4.89
C GLU A 60 7.46 -3.55 5.85
N GLY A 61 7.00 -3.37 7.10
CA GLY A 61 7.67 -2.51 8.08
C GLY A 61 7.81 -1.06 7.58
N LEU A 62 9.05 -0.58 7.42
CA LEU A 62 9.37 0.76 6.89
C LEU A 62 9.66 0.75 5.37
N THR A 63 9.37 -0.35 4.69
CA THR A 63 9.51 -0.50 3.23
C THR A 63 8.16 -0.35 2.56
N ALA A 64 8.07 0.55 1.57
CA ALA A 64 6.96 0.59 0.62
C ALA A 64 7.29 -0.32 -0.57
N ILE A 65 6.43 -1.28 -0.87
CA ILE A 65 6.58 -2.21 -1.99
C ILE A 65 5.64 -1.79 -3.11
N VAL A 66 6.19 -1.37 -4.25
CA VAL A 66 5.45 -1.04 -5.47
C VAL A 66 5.49 -2.26 -6.39
N LEU A 67 4.36 -2.93 -6.52
CA LEU A 67 4.15 -4.00 -7.48
C LEU A 67 3.94 -3.37 -8.86
N ALA A 68 4.87 -3.63 -9.77
CA ALA A 68 4.91 -3.01 -11.09
C ALA A 68 5.04 -4.08 -12.19
N PRO A 69 3.91 -4.61 -12.69
CA PRO A 69 3.90 -5.55 -13.82
C PRO A 69 4.61 -4.95 -15.05
N GLY A 70 5.41 -5.75 -15.74
CA GLY A 70 6.17 -5.35 -16.93
C GLY A 70 7.46 -4.55 -16.68
N VAL A 71 7.80 -4.28 -15.41
CA VAL A 71 9.11 -3.71 -15.06
C VAL A 71 10.12 -4.84 -14.95
N ASP A 72 10.79 -5.20 -16.05
CA ASP A 72 11.77 -6.31 -16.07
C ASP A 72 13.24 -5.86 -16.09
N LYS A 73 13.45 -4.56 -16.19
CA LYS A 73 14.76 -3.95 -16.40
C LYS A 73 14.96 -2.77 -15.43
N PRO A 74 16.18 -2.57 -14.90
CA PRO A 74 16.48 -1.48 -13.97
C PRO A 74 16.06 -0.09 -14.50
N ARG A 75 16.22 0.14 -15.81
CA ARG A 75 15.84 1.41 -16.45
C ARG A 75 14.34 1.73 -16.37
N HIS A 76 13.48 0.72 -16.22
CA HIS A 76 12.02 0.90 -16.06
C HIS A 76 11.63 1.06 -14.59
N ALA A 77 12.41 0.49 -13.66
CA ALA A 77 12.21 0.69 -12.22
C ALA A 77 12.71 2.06 -11.74
N LYS A 78 13.79 2.56 -12.36
CA LYS A 78 14.48 3.80 -11.98
C LYS A 78 13.54 5.03 -11.91
N PRO A 79 12.60 5.26 -12.84
CA PRO A 79 11.65 6.37 -12.70
C PRO A 79 10.76 6.27 -11.46
N ILE A 80 10.32 5.07 -11.08
CA ILE A 80 9.50 4.84 -9.88
C ILE A 80 10.35 5.08 -8.62
N LEU A 81 11.53 4.46 -8.55
CA LEU A 81 12.46 4.58 -7.43
C LEU A 81 12.97 6.00 -7.20
N LEU A 82 13.05 6.81 -8.27
CA LEU A 82 13.50 8.20 -8.20
C LEU A 82 12.35 9.21 -8.16
N GLY A 83 11.09 8.77 -8.18
CA GLY A 83 9.93 9.66 -8.21
C GLY A 83 9.91 10.61 -9.40
N LYS A 84 10.25 10.12 -10.60
CA LYS A 84 10.28 10.92 -11.84
C LYS A 84 9.00 10.75 -12.65
N GLY A 85 8.63 11.81 -13.38
CA GLY A 85 7.46 11.82 -14.24
C GLY A 85 6.18 11.60 -13.44
N GLU A 86 5.34 10.67 -13.92
CA GLU A 86 4.06 10.34 -13.30
C GLU A 86 4.15 9.74 -11.89
N HIS A 87 5.32 9.21 -11.50
CA HIS A 87 5.52 8.59 -10.18
C HIS A 87 5.90 9.58 -9.07
N GLN A 88 6.01 10.88 -9.38
CA GLN A 88 6.44 11.89 -8.40
C GLN A 88 5.50 11.97 -7.20
N LEU A 89 4.19 11.90 -7.42
CA LEU A 89 3.20 11.95 -6.34
C LEU A 89 3.29 10.72 -5.44
N LEU A 90 3.36 9.52 -6.05
CA LEU A 90 3.53 8.26 -5.32
C LEU A 90 4.78 8.31 -4.44
N PHE A 91 5.92 8.72 -5.01
CA PHE A 91 7.19 8.83 -4.30
C PHE A 91 7.12 9.83 -3.14
N ARG A 92 6.55 11.02 -3.37
CA ARG A 92 6.41 12.04 -2.31
C ARG A 92 5.54 11.54 -1.16
N SER A 93 4.48 10.79 -1.43
CA SER A 93 3.66 10.21 -0.37
C SER A 93 4.44 9.17 0.44
N ILE A 94 5.24 8.33 -0.22
CA ILE A 94 6.10 7.34 0.47
C ILE A 94 7.09 8.05 1.40
N VAL A 95 7.77 9.10 0.92
CA VAL A 95 8.68 9.89 1.76
C VAL A 95 7.93 10.60 2.90
N GLY A 96 6.77 11.19 2.61
CA GLY A 96 5.97 11.94 3.59
C GLY A 96 5.41 11.09 4.73
N LEU A 97 5.22 9.79 4.51
CA LEU A 97 4.76 8.83 5.54
C LEU A 97 5.91 8.16 6.31
N GLY A 98 7.15 8.59 6.05
CA GLY A 98 8.33 8.13 6.77
C GLY A 98 8.73 6.69 6.46
N PHE A 99 8.40 6.17 5.28
CA PHE A 99 9.06 4.97 4.78
C PHE A 99 10.54 5.28 4.55
N ASN A 100 11.43 4.35 4.88
CA ASN A 100 12.88 4.51 4.70
C ASN A 100 13.41 3.74 3.50
N ARG A 101 12.57 2.96 2.83
CA ARG A 101 12.91 2.16 1.66
C ARG A 101 11.74 2.05 0.69
N ILE A 102 12.06 2.04 -0.60
CA ILE A 102 11.15 1.72 -1.69
C ILE A 102 11.67 0.47 -2.39
N LEU A 103 10.78 -0.48 -2.63
CA LEU A 103 11.08 -1.69 -3.40
C LEU A 103 10.11 -1.75 -4.58
N VAL A 104 10.63 -1.81 -5.80
CA VAL A 104 9.84 -2.06 -7.00
C VAL A 104 9.97 -3.53 -7.34
N ARG A 105 8.87 -4.27 -7.32
CA ARG A 105 8.82 -5.71 -7.59
C ARG A 105 7.95 -5.97 -8.81
N ASN A 106 8.46 -6.73 -9.78
CA ASN A 106 7.61 -7.30 -10.81
C ASN A 106 7.00 -8.61 -10.29
N PRO A 107 5.66 -8.68 -10.10
CA PRO A 107 5.02 -9.90 -9.61
C PRO A 107 5.10 -11.06 -10.60
N ASP A 108 5.25 -10.80 -11.89
CA ASP A 108 5.25 -11.82 -12.94
C ASP A 108 6.61 -12.54 -13.05
N THR A 109 7.70 -11.79 -12.85
CA THR A 109 9.07 -12.31 -13.02
C THR A 109 9.86 -12.43 -11.72
N GLY A 110 9.31 -11.93 -10.60
CA GLY A 110 9.98 -11.92 -9.29
C GLY A 110 11.19 -10.98 -9.20
N LYS A 111 11.47 -10.20 -10.25
CA LYS A 111 12.59 -9.26 -10.26
C LYS A 111 12.29 -8.05 -9.39
N GLU A 112 13.31 -7.56 -8.69
CA GLU A 112 13.18 -6.48 -7.73
C GLU A 112 14.31 -5.46 -7.85
N TRP A 113 13.97 -4.20 -7.58
CA TRP A 113 14.92 -3.10 -7.48
C TRP A 113 14.59 -2.24 -6.27
N GLY A 114 15.60 -1.92 -5.48
CA GLY A 114 15.44 -1.19 -4.23
C GLY A 114 16.06 0.20 -4.28
N ALA A 115 15.51 1.12 -3.49
CA ALA A 115 16.17 2.35 -3.12
C ALA A 115 15.94 2.64 -1.64
N ARG A 116 17.02 2.98 -0.92
CA ARG A 116 16.91 3.54 0.44
C ARG A 116 16.61 5.02 0.36
N LEU A 117 15.87 5.52 1.33
CA LEU A 117 15.52 6.93 1.45
C LEU A 117 16.36 7.56 2.54
N GLU A 118 17.44 8.23 2.15
CA GLU A 118 18.30 8.96 3.07
C GLU A 118 17.94 10.44 3.02
N LYS A 119 17.42 10.99 4.13
CA LYS A 119 16.94 12.39 4.21
C LYS A 119 15.95 12.74 3.08
N GLY A 120 15.09 11.79 2.74
CA GLY A 120 14.09 11.93 1.66
C GLY A 120 14.65 11.84 0.24
N LYS A 121 15.94 11.54 0.06
CA LYS A 121 16.57 11.31 -1.24
C LYS A 121 16.75 9.82 -1.51
N PRO A 122 16.43 9.34 -2.72
CA PRO A 122 16.62 7.94 -3.06
C PRO A 122 18.09 7.64 -3.34
N LEU A 123 18.61 6.61 -2.67
CA LEU A 123 19.90 5.98 -2.92
C LEU A 123 19.61 4.58 -3.48
N LEU A 124 19.93 4.37 -4.75
CA LEU A 124 19.71 3.09 -5.42
C LEU A 124 20.65 2.02 -4.83
N ASP A 125 20.09 0.86 -4.48
CA ASP A 125 20.87 -0.31 -4.05
C ASP A 125 21.45 -1.09 -5.26
#